data_AF-F7A5Z0-F1
#
_entry.id   AF-F7A5Z0-F1
#
_cell.length_a   1.000
_cell.length_b   1.000
_cell.length_c   1.000
_cell.angle_alpha   90.00
_cell.angle_beta   90.00
_cell.angle_gamma   90.00
#
_symmetry.space_group_name_H-M   'P 1'
#
loop_
_entity.id
_entity.type
_entity.pdbx_description
1 polymer ?
#
loop_
_entity_poly.entity_id
_entity_poly.type
_entity_poly.pdbx_seq_one_letter_code
_entity_poly.pdbx_strand_id
1 'polypeptide(L)'
;MTGIPIYNVNNACATGSSALFMAKQFIEGGLAECTMALGFEKMERGSLGSHWTDRTNPMQKHIEVMTEFREIAAAPMTPQLFGNAGLEHMEKFGTKPEHFAKVAWKNHKHSTNNPYSQFQKEYALDQVLNGRTVYEYLTLLQCCPTSDGSGCAILASADFVRKHGLEHQAVEIVAQEMATDLPSTFADKSSMKIVGYDLTKRAVDKIYEKTGLRASDAQVVELHDCFSANELITYEALGLCGVG
;
A
#
# COMPACT_ATOMS: atom_id res chain seq x y z
N MET A 1 1.90 28.47 18.38
CA MET A 1 0.99 28.11 17.28
C MET A 1 1.00 29.24 16.27
N THR A 2 1.12 28.92 14.97
CA THR A 2 1.29 29.92 13.89
C THR A 2 -0.01 30.42 13.27
N GLY A 3 -1.15 29.76 13.54
CA GLY A 3 -2.45 30.13 12.99
C GLY A 3 -2.68 29.69 11.53
N ILE A 4 -1.78 28.88 10.97
CA ILE A 4 -1.91 28.35 9.60
C ILE A 4 -3.06 27.33 9.50
N PRO A 5 -3.66 27.14 8.31
CA PRO A 5 -4.65 26.10 8.07
C PRO A 5 -4.09 24.70 8.35
N ILE A 6 -4.89 23.86 9.01
CA ILE A 6 -4.57 22.45 9.29
C ILE A 6 -5.77 21.60 8.89
N TYR A 7 -5.53 20.56 8.09
CA TYR A 7 -6.55 19.61 7.63
C TYR A 7 -6.21 18.21 8.14
N ASN A 8 -7.18 17.57 8.81
CA ASN A 8 -7.07 16.17 9.17
C ASN A 8 -7.71 15.33 8.08
N VAL A 9 -6.94 14.42 7.49
CA VAL A 9 -7.39 13.51 6.43
C VAL A 9 -7.19 12.07 6.87
N ASN A 10 -8.05 11.17 6.40
CA ASN A 10 -7.90 9.72 6.58
C ASN A 10 -8.38 9.00 5.33
N ASN A 11 -7.72 7.90 5.01
CA ASN A 11 -8.07 7.02 3.89
C ASN A 11 -7.48 5.61 4.14
N ALA A 12 -7.84 5.01 5.27
CA ALA A 12 -7.28 3.74 5.75
C ALA A 12 -5.74 3.73 5.65
N CYS A 13 -5.15 2.67 5.08
CA CYS A 13 -3.71 2.51 4.93
C CYS A 13 -3.07 3.54 3.98
N ALA A 14 -3.85 4.23 3.14
CA ALA A 14 -3.38 5.26 2.21
C ALA A 14 -3.43 6.69 2.80
N THR A 15 -3.65 6.83 4.11
CA THR A 15 -3.79 8.13 4.80
C THR A 15 -2.57 9.03 4.58
N GLY A 16 -1.35 8.52 4.74
CA GLY A 16 -0.13 9.30 4.53
C GLY A 16 0.00 9.82 3.09
N SER A 17 -0.24 8.95 2.09
CA SER A 17 -0.25 9.34 0.67
C SER A 17 -1.38 10.31 0.34
N SER A 18 -2.50 10.27 1.06
CA SER A 18 -3.61 11.21 0.89
C SER A 18 -3.26 12.60 1.43
N ALA A 19 -2.53 12.68 2.55
CA ALA A 19 -1.96 13.94 3.04
C ALA A 19 -0.93 14.52 2.05
N LEU A 20 -0.06 13.67 1.51
CA LEU A 20 0.91 14.07 0.48
C LEU A 20 0.22 14.59 -0.79
N PHE A 21 -0.82 13.88 -1.25
CA PHE A 21 -1.62 14.27 -2.42
C PHE A 21 -2.27 15.64 -2.22
N MET A 22 -2.94 15.85 -1.08
CA MET A 22 -3.56 17.14 -0.76
C MET A 22 -2.52 18.27 -0.64
N ALA A 23 -1.40 18.03 0.03
CA ALA A 23 -0.32 19.01 0.18
C ALA A 23 0.26 19.43 -1.18
N LYS A 24 0.42 18.50 -2.12
CA LYS A 24 0.87 18.77 -3.49
C LYS A 24 -0.15 19.62 -4.25
N GLN A 25 -1.44 19.31 -4.14
CA GLN A 25 -2.50 20.08 -4.81
C GLN A 25 -2.55 21.54 -4.36
N PHE A 26 -2.24 21.84 -3.09
CA PHE A 26 -2.11 23.22 -2.63
C PHE A 26 -0.94 23.98 -3.28
N ILE A 27 0.18 23.30 -3.53
CA ILE A 27 1.32 23.88 -4.25
C ILE A 27 0.98 24.08 -5.74
N GLU A 28 0.48 23.04 -6.42
CA GLU A 28 0.14 23.09 -7.85
C GLU A 28 -1.00 24.07 -8.16
N GLY A 29 -1.95 24.22 -7.24
CA GLY A 29 -3.03 25.19 -7.34
C GLY A 29 -2.63 26.64 -7.02
N GLY A 30 -1.35 26.89 -6.67
CA GLY A 30 -0.86 28.22 -6.29
C GLY A 30 -1.44 28.75 -4.98
N LEU A 31 -2.00 27.88 -4.13
CA LEU A 31 -2.62 28.24 -2.86
C LEU A 31 -1.58 28.36 -1.73
N ALA A 32 -0.42 27.72 -1.89
CA ALA A 32 0.72 27.82 -0.98
C ALA A 32 2.05 27.66 -1.75
N GLU A 33 3.11 28.26 -1.23
CA GLU A 33 4.48 28.04 -1.74
C GLU A 33 5.24 26.97 -0.96
N CYS A 34 4.80 26.64 0.25
CA CYS A 34 5.37 25.63 1.12
C CYS A 34 4.27 24.99 1.98
N THR A 35 4.18 23.66 1.97
CA THR A 35 3.19 22.86 2.72
C THR A 35 3.88 21.70 3.46
N MET A 36 3.20 21.16 4.47
CA MET A 36 3.67 20.02 5.25
C MET A 36 2.64 18.89 5.19
N ALA A 37 3.07 17.72 4.72
CA ALA A 37 2.31 16.48 4.81
C ALA A 37 2.85 15.65 5.98
N LEU A 38 2.07 15.52 7.04
CA LEU A 38 2.42 14.77 8.24
C LEU A 38 1.45 13.59 8.42
N GLY A 39 2.00 12.39 8.61
CA GLY A 39 1.26 11.20 8.99
C GLY A 39 1.83 10.60 10.26
N PHE A 40 0.97 10.08 11.13
CA PHE A 40 1.38 9.32 12.31
C PHE A 40 0.29 8.32 12.66
N GLU A 41 0.66 7.27 13.39
CA GLU A 41 -0.28 6.30 13.93
C GLU A 41 0.18 5.79 15.30
N LYS A 42 -0.79 5.48 16.15
CA LYS A 42 -0.57 4.76 17.41
C LYS A 42 -1.57 3.61 17.51
N MET A 43 -1.06 2.39 17.41
CA MET A 43 -1.85 1.18 17.25
C MET A 43 -1.88 0.33 18.52
N GLU A 44 -2.92 -0.50 18.63
CA GLU A 44 -2.95 -1.60 19.58
C GLU A 44 -2.07 -2.77 19.10
N ARG A 45 -1.58 -3.56 20.06
CA ARG A 45 -0.85 -4.79 19.74
C ARG A 45 -1.81 -5.85 19.24
N GLY A 46 -1.49 -6.47 18.11
CA GLY A 46 -2.25 -7.59 17.55
C GLY A 46 -2.92 -7.25 16.23
N SER A 47 -3.90 -8.07 15.83
CA SER A 47 -4.63 -7.86 14.59
C SER A 47 -5.61 -6.69 14.71
N LEU A 48 -5.82 -5.98 13.61
CA LEU A 48 -6.81 -4.90 13.53
C LEU A 48 -8.21 -5.41 13.86
N GLY A 49 -8.91 -4.67 14.73
CA GLY A 49 -10.29 -4.93 15.13
C GLY A 49 -11.23 -3.80 14.69
N SER A 50 -12.54 -4.08 14.70
CA SER A 50 -13.57 -3.05 14.52
C SER A 50 -13.90 -2.42 15.86
N HIS A 51 -13.70 -1.10 16.00
CA HIS A 51 -14.06 -0.38 17.23
C HIS A 51 -15.49 0.16 17.21
N TRP A 52 -16.05 0.46 16.04
CA TRP A 52 -17.40 1.01 15.90
C TRP A 52 -18.37 -0.05 15.40
N THR A 53 -19.35 -0.41 16.23
CA THR A 53 -20.37 -1.43 15.94
C THR A 53 -21.77 -0.84 15.83
N ASP A 54 -21.91 0.47 15.98
CA ASP A 54 -23.18 1.22 16.00
C ASP A 54 -23.47 1.93 14.66
N ARG A 55 -22.66 1.67 13.62
CA ARG A 55 -22.76 2.28 12.30
C ARG A 55 -22.25 1.33 11.22
N THR A 56 -22.59 1.61 9.97
CA THR A 56 -22.13 0.83 8.81
C THR A 56 -20.62 0.78 8.76
N ASN A 57 -20.06 -0.42 8.63
CA ASN A 57 -18.62 -0.62 8.49
C ASN A 57 -18.21 -0.26 7.04
N PRO A 58 -17.23 0.63 6.82
CA PRO A 58 -16.77 1.00 5.48
C PRO A 58 -16.29 -0.19 4.63
N MET A 59 -15.78 -1.24 5.27
CA MET A 59 -15.32 -2.47 4.59
C MET A 59 -16.43 -3.51 4.39
N GLN A 60 -17.64 -3.25 4.87
CA GLN A 60 -18.74 -4.22 4.84
C GLN A 60 -18.98 -4.74 3.43
N LYS A 61 -19.05 -3.85 2.43
CA LYS A 61 -19.37 -4.28 1.06
C LYS A 61 -18.25 -5.11 0.44
N HIS A 62 -16.98 -4.76 0.67
CA HIS A 62 -15.83 -5.57 0.23
C HIS A 62 -15.87 -6.97 0.84
N ILE A 63 -16.20 -7.07 2.13
CA ILE A 63 -16.32 -8.36 2.83
C ILE A 63 -17.52 -9.16 2.30
N GLU A 64 -18.70 -8.55 2.15
CA GLU A 64 -19.89 -9.20 1.61
C GLU A 64 -19.62 -9.82 0.23
N VAL A 65 -19.02 -9.06 -0.68
CA VAL A 65 -18.73 -9.58 -2.03
C VAL A 65 -17.74 -10.73 -1.96
N MET A 66 -16.69 -10.65 -1.12
CA MET A 66 -15.77 -11.78 -0.92
C MET A 66 -16.51 -13.03 -0.41
N THR A 67 -17.45 -12.88 0.53
CA THR A 67 -18.20 -14.00 1.11
C THR A 67 -19.15 -14.70 0.13
N GLU A 68 -19.45 -14.09 -1.02
CA GLU A 68 -20.25 -14.74 -2.06
C GLU A 68 -19.51 -15.89 -2.77
N PHE A 69 -18.18 -15.95 -2.65
CA PHE A 69 -17.35 -16.94 -3.36
C PHE A 69 -16.11 -17.44 -2.59
N ARG A 70 -15.83 -16.92 -1.39
CA ARG A 70 -14.80 -17.42 -0.46
C ARG A 70 -15.40 -17.66 0.92
N GLU A 71 -14.99 -18.73 1.58
CA GLU A 71 -15.41 -19.02 2.95
C GLU A 71 -14.65 -18.14 3.95
N ILE A 72 -15.34 -17.73 5.02
CA ILE A 72 -14.70 -17.02 6.14
C ILE A 72 -14.14 -18.04 7.12
N ALA A 73 -12.83 -17.97 7.33
CA ALA A 73 -12.13 -18.78 8.32
C ALA A 73 -12.06 -18.07 9.68
N ALA A 74 -11.69 -18.83 10.72
CA ALA A 74 -11.38 -18.32 12.05
C ALA A 74 -10.00 -17.63 12.09
N ALA A 75 -9.81 -16.61 11.24
CA ALA A 75 -8.60 -15.80 11.13
C ALA A 75 -8.96 -14.30 11.07
N PRO A 76 -8.03 -13.38 11.34
CA PRO A 76 -8.31 -11.94 11.18
C PRO A 76 -8.73 -11.61 9.74
N MET A 77 -9.63 -10.64 9.55
CA MET A 77 -10.26 -10.38 8.24
C MET A 77 -9.27 -9.88 7.18
N THR A 78 -8.30 -9.02 7.55
CA THR A 78 -7.35 -8.45 6.59
C THR A 78 -6.45 -9.51 5.94
N PRO A 79 -5.82 -10.45 6.68
CA PRO A 79 -5.16 -11.61 6.08
C PRO A 79 -6.05 -12.43 5.15
N GLN A 80 -7.36 -12.55 5.45
CA GLN A 80 -8.28 -13.26 4.57
C GLN A 80 -8.49 -12.53 3.23
N LEU A 81 -8.67 -11.21 3.23
CA LEU A 81 -8.83 -10.42 2.00
C LEU A 81 -7.63 -10.60 1.06
N PHE A 82 -6.41 -10.35 1.54
CA PHE A 82 -5.20 -10.44 0.72
C PHE A 82 -4.77 -11.89 0.46
N GLY A 83 -4.96 -12.79 1.42
CA GLY A 83 -4.70 -14.22 1.23
C GLY A 83 -5.54 -14.80 0.10
N ASN A 84 -6.85 -14.51 0.08
CA ASN A 84 -7.76 -14.91 -0.98
C ASN A 84 -7.38 -14.31 -2.35
N ALA A 85 -6.83 -13.09 -2.38
CA ALA A 85 -6.31 -12.50 -3.62
C ALA A 85 -5.11 -13.30 -4.18
N GLY A 86 -4.20 -13.75 -3.32
CA GLY A 86 -3.14 -14.66 -3.76
C GLY A 86 -3.64 -16.07 -4.08
N LEU A 87 -4.66 -16.60 -3.39
CA LEU A 87 -5.31 -17.86 -3.79
C LEU A 87 -5.87 -17.77 -5.22
N GLU A 88 -6.57 -16.67 -5.54
CA GLU A 88 -7.06 -16.42 -6.90
C GLU A 88 -5.91 -16.37 -7.91
N HIS A 89 -4.78 -15.75 -7.57
CA HIS A 89 -3.60 -15.72 -8.43
C HIS A 89 -3.03 -17.13 -8.67
N MET A 90 -2.95 -17.96 -7.63
CA MET A 90 -2.54 -19.37 -7.75
C MET A 90 -3.52 -20.17 -8.64
N GLU A 91 -4.82 -19.99 -8.44
CA GLU A 91 -5.88 -20.67 -9.22
C GLU A 91 -5.81 -20.31 -10.71
N LYS A 92 -5.54 -19.04 -11.03
CA LYS A 92 -5.51 -18.53 -12.41
C LYS A 92 -4.19 -18.81 -13.13
N PHE A 93 -3.07 -18.66 -12.44
CA PHE A 93 -1.75 -18.58 -13.08
C PHE A 93 -0.79 -19.67 -12.62
N GLY A 94 -1.16 -20.48 -11.63
CA GLY A 94 -0.29 -21.55 -11.12
C GLY A 94 0.89 -21.04 -10.27
N THR A 95 0.81 -19.80 -9.79
CA THR A 95 1.71 -19.27 -8.77
C THR A 95 1.74 -20.19 -7.57
N LYS A 96 2.91 -20.31 -6.94
CA LYS A 96 3.12 -21.25 -5.85
C LYS A 96 3.27 -20.52 -4.51
N PRO A 97 2.93 -21.15 -3.37
CA PRO A 97 3.18 -20.61 -2.04
C PRO A 97 4.61 -20.07 -1.84
N GLU A 98 5.60 -20.72 -2.45
CA GLU A 98 7.01 -20.33 -2.37
C GLU A 98 7.30 -18.98 -3.04
N HIS A 99 6.50 -18.55 -4.02
CA HIS A 99 6.64 -17.22 -4.63
C HIS A 99 6.27 -16.12 -3.64
N PHE A 100 5.18 -16.29 -2.89
CA PHE A 100 4.79 -15.37 -1.82
C PHE A 100 5.80 -15.37 -0.67
N ALA A 101 6.30 -16.54 -0.27
CA ALA A 101 7.35 -16.63 0.75
C ALA A 101 8.66 -15.92 0.32
N LYS A 102 9.03 -16.00 -0.98
CA LYS A 102 10.21 -15.29 -1.52
C LYS A 102 10.07 -13.77 -1.45
N VAL A 103 8.86 -13.24 -1.64
CA VAL A 103 8.59 -11.80 -1.47
C VAL A 103 8.92 -11.36 -0.05
N ALA A 104 8.34 -12.04 0.95
CA ALA A 104 8.60 -11.72 2.35
C ALA A 104 10.07 -11.93 2.74
N TRP A 105 10.70 -13.02 2.28
CA TRP A 105 12.13 -13.26 2.46
C TRP A 105 12.98 -12.08 1.97
N LYS A 106 12.69 -11.57 0.77
CA LYS A 106 13.36 -10.40 0.20
C LYS A 106 13.16 -9.15 1.06
N ASN A 107 11.95 -8.90 1.57
CA ASN A 107 11.67 -7.74 2.43
C ASN A 107 12.43 -7.79 3.75
N HIS A 108 12.47 -8.95 4.42
CA HIS A 108 13.27 -9.14 5.64
C HIS A 108 14.78 -9.03 5.39
N LYS A 109 15.25 -9.44 4.21
CA LYS A 109 16.66 -9.22 3.82
C LYS A 109 16.97 -7.74 3.60
N HIS A 110 16.03 -6.96 3.07
CA HIS A 110 16.23 -5.51 2.91
C HIS A 110 16.16 -4.78 4.25
N SER A 111 15.32 -5.24 5.17
CA SER A 111 15.08 -4.55 6.44
C SER A 111 16.31 -4.47 7.35
N THR A 112 17.29 -5.36 7.20
CA THR A 112 18.56 -5.31 7.96
C THR A 112 19.39 -4.07 7.69
N ASN A 113 19.14 -3.39 6.56
CA ASN A 113 19.83 -2.16 6.18
C ASN A 113 19.05 -0.90 6.59
N ASN A 114 17.88 -1.05 7.22
CA ASN A 114 17.02 0.06 7.59
C ASN A 114 16.94 0.20 9.13
N PRO A 115 17.61 1.21 9.73
CA PRO A 115 17.58 1.42 11.18
C PRO A 115 16.19 1.81 11.71
N TYR A 116 15.28 2.23 10.83
CA TYR A 116 13.90 2.57 11.18
C TYR A 116 12.95 1.37 11.10
N SER A 117 13.39 0.22 10.58
CA SER A 117 12.54 -0.96 10.50
C SER A 117 12.32 -1.57 11.89
N GLN A 118 11.07 -1.95 12.20
CA GLN A 118 10.72 -2.63 13.45
C GLN A 118 11.44 -3.98 13.58
N PHE A 119 11.63 -4.68 12.47
CA PHE A 119 12.33 -5.96 12.42
C PHE A 119 13.54 -5.86 11.49
N GLN A 120 14.74 -5.93 12.06
CA GLN A 120 16.02 -5.84 11.33
C GLN A 120 16.73 -7.21 11.28
N LYS A 121 15.94 -8.28 11.17
CA LYS A 121 16.44 -9.66 11.18
C LYS A 121 16.21 -10.31 9.81
N GLU A 122 17.26 -10.84 9.22
CA GLU A 122 17.16 -11.73 8.06
C GLU A 122 16.69 -13.13 8.49
N TYR A 123 15.85 -13.75 7.67
CA TYR A 123 15.34 -15.11 7.87
C TYR A 123 15.73 -15.99 6.68
N ALA A 124 15.95 -17.28 6.91
CA ALA A 124 16.03 -18.23 5.80
C ALA A 124 14.66 -18.41 5.15
N LEU A 125 14.61 -18.64 3.83
CA LEU A 125 13.35 -18.83 3.10
C LEU A 125 12.48 -19.94 3.72
N ASP A 126 13.09 -21.03 4.18
CA ASP A 126 12.39 -22.14 4.83
C ASP A 126 11.69 -21.71 6.14
N GLN A 127 12.28 -20.77 6.90
CA GLN A 127 11.66 -20.22 8.10
C GLN A 127 10.45 -19.34 7.79
N VAL A 128 10.48 -18.64 6.65
CA VAL A 128 9.33 -17.87 6.16
C VAL A 128 8.24 -18.83 5.69
N LEU A 129 8.58 -19.82 4.87
CA LEU A 129 7.61 -20.75 4.29
C LEU A 129 6.93 -21.65 5.33
N ASN A 130 7.68 -22.15 6.31
CA ASN A 130 7.20 -23.05 7.35
C ASN A 130 6.89 -22.32 8.68
N GLY A 131 6.76 -20.99 8.63
CA GLY A 131 6.40 -20.19 9.79
C GLY A 131 4.98 -20.48 10.29
N ARG A 132 4.61 -19.89 11.43
CA ARG A 132 3.25 -20.01 11.97
C ARG A 132 2.21 -19.51 10.95
N THR A 133 1.33 -20.38 10.48
CA THR A 133 0.22 -20.02 9.58
C THR A 133 -0.73 -19.01 10.23
N VAL A 134 -1.09 -17.99 9.46
CA VAL A 134 -2.11 -16.98 9.81
C VAL A 134 -3.39 -17.25 9.03
N TYR A 135 -3.28 -17.52 7.72
CA TYR A 135 -4.40 -17.87 6.86
C TYR A 135 -3.91 -18.61 5.61
N GLU A 136 -4.38 -19.84 5.39
CA GLU A 136 -3.98 -20.68 4.24
C GLU A 136 -2.44 -20.79 4.10
N TYR A 137 -1.87 -20.26 3.01
CA TYR A 137 -0.41 -20.25 2.76
C TYR A 137 0.32 -19.07 3.41
N LEU A 138 -0.40 -18.07 3.94
CA LEU A 138 0.20 -16.90 4.58
C LEU A 138 0.67 -17.26 5.98
N THR A 139 1.98 -17.24 6.17
CA THR A 139 2.63 -17.34 7.48
C THR A 139 2.78 -15.98 8.15
N LEU A 140 3.07 -15.95 9.44
CA LEU A 140 3.28 -14.73 10.21
C LEU A 140 4.34 -13.79 9.62
N LEU A 141 5.44 -14.34 9.07
CA LEU A 141 6.52 -13.53 8.48
C LEU A 141 6.15 -12.91 7.11
N GLN A 142 4.99 -13.28 6.57
CA GLN A 142 4.41 -12.73 5.34
C GLN A 142 3.33 -11.66 5.61
N CYS A 143 3.09 -11.31 6.87
CA CYS A 143 2.11 -10.31 7.29
C CYS A 143 2.81 -9.11 7.93
N CYS A 144 2.40 -7.89 7.58
CA CYS A 144 2.92 -6.70 8.24
C CYS A 144 2.53 -6.67 9.74
N PRO A 145 3.44 -6.26 10.63
CA PRO A 145 3.11 -6.03 12.04
C PRO A 145 2.37 -4.71 12.25
N THR A 146 1.68 -4.56 13.39
CA THR A 146 1.26 -3.23 13.84
C THR A 146 2.45 -2.46 14.41
N SER A 147 2.55 -1.18 14.06
CA SER A 147 3.67 -0.31 14.42
C SER A 147 3.17 1.09 14.78
N ASP A 148 3.81 1.68 15.79
CA ASP A 148 3.65 3.10 16.11
C ASP A 148 4.75 3.89 15.41
N GLY A 149 4.41 5.03 14.83
CA GLY A 149 5.39 5.85 14.12
C GLY A 149 4.81 7.10 13.50
N SER A 150 5.69 7.91 12.92
CA SER A 150 5.32 9.10 12.15
C SER A 150 6.28 9.32 10.99
N GLY A 151 5.79 10.01 9.96
CA GLY A 151 6.55 10.43 8.78
C GLY A 151 6.07 11.79 8.32
N CYS A 152 6.97 12.60 7.77
CA CYS A 152 6.68 13.96 7.33
C CYS A 152 7.42 14.28 6.03
N ALA A 153 6.76 15.01 5.13
CA ALA A 153 7.37 15.60 3.94
C ALA A 153 7.02 17.09 3.88
N ILE A 154 8.03 17.91 3.57
CA ILE A 154 7.85 19.33 3.23
C ILE A 154 7.80 19.43 1.70
N LEU A 155 6.75 20.04 1.19
CA LEU A 155 6.55 20.26 -0.24
C LEU A 155 6.67 21.75 -0.49
N ALA A 156 7.35 22.12 -1.56
CA ALA A 156 7.57 23.52 -1.89
C ALA A 156 7.45 23.75 -3.40
N SER A 157 7.04 24.95 -3.79
CA SER A 157 7.08 25.38 -5.18
C SER A 157 8.52 25.51 -5.68
N ALA A 158 8.74 25.39 -6.99
CA ALA A 158 10.05 25.60 -7.58
C ALA A 158 10.62 27.00 -7.27
N ASP A 159 9.76 28.02 -7.21
CA ASP A 159 10.16 29.39 -6.87
C ASP A 159 10.58 29.51 -5.40
N PHE A 160 9.89 28.84 -4.48
CA PHE A 160 10.30 28.76 -3.09
C PHE A 160 11.67 28.07 -2.95
N VAL A 161 11.87 26.95 -3.66
CA VAL A 161 13.14 26.21 -3.69
C VAL A 161 14.29 27.11 -4.16
N ARG A 162 14.14 27.79 -5.31
CA ARG A 162 15.15 28.71 -5.87
C ARG A 162 15.43 29.90 -4.96
N LYS A 163 14.37 30.52 -4.42
CA LYS A 163 14.47 31.67 -3.51
C LYS A 163 15.30 31.35 -2.25
N HIS A 164 15.28 30.09 -1.80
CA HIS A 164 15.97 29.65 -0.59
C HIS A 164 17.21 28.79 -0.85
N GLY A 165 17.62 28.57 -2.12
CA GLY A 165 18.81 27.79 -2.46
C GLY A 165 18.73 26.31 -2.10
N LEU A 166 17.55 25.70 -2.25
CA LEU A 166 17.25 24.33 -1.79
C LEU A 166 17.30 23.28 -2.91
N GLU A 167 17.82 23.61 -4.09
CA GLU A 167 17.81 22.74 -5.28
C GLU A 167 18.51 21.40 -5.05
N HIS A 168 19.59 21.39 -4.27
CA HIS A 168 20.43 20.22 -4.00
C HIS A 168 19.72 19.10 -3.21
N GLN A 169 18.57 19.38 -2.60
CA GLN A 169 17.76 18.42 -1.83
C GLN A 169 16.33 18.30 -2.35
N ALA A 170 15.99 19.00 -3.45
CA ALA A 170 14.67 18.96 -4.03
C ALA A 170 14.47 17.68 -4.85
N VAL A 171 13.46 16.89 -4.48
CA VAL A 171 12.99 15.73 -5.26
C VAL A 171 11.66 16.10 -5.91
N GLU A 172 11.64 16.18 -7.24
CA GLU A 172 10.46 16.57 -8.00
C GLU A 172 9.42 15.44 -8.04
N ILE A 173 8.16 15.75 -7.72
CA ILE A 173 7.04 14.84 -7.92
C ILE A 173 6.50 15.02 -9.34
N VAL A 174 7.09 14.29 -10.28
CA VAL A 174 6.75 14.39 -11.72
C VAL A 174 5.32 13.95 -12.04
N ALA A 175 4.76 13.03 -11.26
CA ALA A 175 3.36 12.64 -11.34
C ALA A 175 2.88 12.04 -10.03
N GLN A 176 1.57 12.18 -9.78
CA GLN A 176 0.89 11.56 -8.66
C GLN A 176 -0.59 11.42 -9.03
N GLU A 177 -1.16 10.24 -8.83
CA GLU A 177 -2.55 9.95 -9.13
C GLU A 177 -3.21 9.24 -7.95
N MET A 178 -4.49 9.53 -7.75
CA MET A 178 -5.36 8.84 -6.79
C MET A 178 -6.49 8.18 -7.57
N ALA A 179 -6.78 6.93 -7.21
CA ALA A 179 -7.95 6.20 -7.68
C ALA A 179 -8.75 5.71 -6.47
N THR A 180 -10.06 5.53 -6.67
CA THR A 180 -11.00 4.90 -5.72
C THR A 180 -11.67 3.71 -6.40
N ASP A 181 -12.35 2.86 -5.61
CA ASP A 181 -12.99 1.64 -6.10
C ASP A 181 -13.75 1.83 -7.42
N LEU A 182 -13.63 0.83 -8.28
CA LEU A 182 -14.35 0.74 -9.54
C LEU A 182 -15.54 -0.23 -9.40
N PRO A 183 -16.52 -0.22 -10.32
CA PRO A 183 -17.58 -1.23 -10.32
C PRO A 183 -17.04 -2.67 -10.30
N SER A 184 -15.88 -2.91 -10.91
CA SER A 184 -15.22 -4.22 -10.94
C SER A 184 -14.79 -4.73 -9.56
N THR A 185 -14.57 -3.85 -8.57
CA THR A 185 -14.35 -4.24 -7.17
C THR A 185 -15.51 -5.10 -6.65
N PHE A 186 -16.74 -4.75 -7.03
CA PHE A 186 -17.96 -5.33 -6.44
C PHE A 186 -18.74 -6.25 -7.39
N ALA A 187 -18.46 -6.22 -8.69
CA ALA A 187 -19.22 -6.97 -9.70
C ALA A 187 -18.52 -8.24 -10.19
N ASP A 188 -17.19 -8.28 -10.21
CA ASP A 188 -16.44 -9.29 -10.98
C ASP A 188 -16.12 -10.57 -10.19
N LYS A 189 -16.52 -10.64 -8.91
CA LYS A 189 -16.24 -11.76 -7.99
C LYS A 189 -14.76 -12.18 -8.01
N SER A 190 -13.87 -11.20 -7.81
CA SER A 190 -12.42 -11.37 -7.82
C SER A 190 -11.83 -10.80 -6.53
N SER A 191 -11.16 -11.64 -5.76
CA SER A 191 -10.42 -11.25 -4.56
C SER A 191 -9.29 -10.27 -4.87
N MET A 192 -8.58 -10.44 -6.00
CA MET A 192 -7.56 -9.49 -6.47
C MET A 192 -8.14 -8.09 -6.70
N LYS A 193 -9.35 -8.01 -7.27
CA LYS A 193 -10.02 -6.72 -7.51
C LYS A 193 -10.60 -6.12 -6.24
N ILE A 194 -11.12 -6.94 -5.33
CA ILE A 194 -11.60 -6.51 -4.00
C ILE A 194 -10.46 -5.82 -3.23
N VAL A 195 -9.22 -6.29 -3.35
CA VAL A 195 -8.05 -5.66 -2.70
C VAL A 195 -7.39 -4.54 -3.53
N GLY A 196 -8.00 -4.15 -4.65
CA GLY A 196 -7.59 -2.96 -5.41
C GLY A 196 -6.63 -3.20 -6.58
N TYR A 197 -6.59 -4.38 -7.20
CA TYR A 197 -5.77 -4.59 -8.40
C TYR A 197 -6.09 -3.59 -9.53
N ASP A 198 -7.38 -3.46 -9.90
CA ASP A 198 -7.82 -2.52 -10.94
C ASP A 198 -7.65 -1.05 -10.51
N LEU A 199 -7.68 -0.79 -9.20
CA LEU A 199 -7.44 0.53 -8.61
C LEU A 199 -6.00 0.99 -8.87
N THR A 200 -5.04 0.14 -8.50
CA THR A 200 -3.62 0.35 -8.72
C THR A 200 -3.34 0.52 -10.20
N LYS A 201 -3.87 -0.40 -11.02
CA LYS A 201 -3.70 -0.34 -12.47
C LYS A 201 -4.22 0.97 -13.06
N ARG A 202 -5.40 1.44 -12.64
CA ARG A 202 -5.96 2.72 -13.09
C ARG A 202 -5.09 3.92 -12.73
N ALA A 203 -4.54 3.97 -11.53
CA ALA A 203 -3.65 5.07 -11.11
C ALA A 203 -2.34 5.05 -11.92
N VAL A 204 -1.76 3.86 -12.13
CA VAL A 204 -0.54 3.67 -12.92
C VAL A 204 -0.75 4.03 -14.38
N ASP A 205 -1.82 3.55 -15.00
CA ASP A 205 -2.13 3.81 -16.42
C ASP A 205 -2.25 5.33 -16.67
N LYS A 206 -2.87 6.08 -15.75
CA LYS A 206 -2.92 7.55 -15.81
C LYS A 206 -1.56 8.21 -15.68
N ILE A 207 -0.69 7.71 -14.79
CA ILE A 207 0.68 8.23 -14.65
C ILE A 207 1.45 8.01 -15.95
N TYR A 208 1.35 6.83 -16.54
CA TYR A 208 2.00 6.48 -17.80
C TYR A 208 1.48 7.28 -19.00
N GLU A 209 0.19 7.58 -19.02
CA GLU A 209 -0.41 8.47 -20.02
C GLU A 209 0.10 9.91 -19.85
N LYS A 210 0.10 10.44 -18.63
CA LYS A 210 0.48 11.83 -18.33
C LYS A 210 1.96 12.12 -18.54
N THR A 211 2.83 11.16 -18.22
CA THR A 211 4.29 11.37 -18.20
C THR A 211 5.02 10.78 -19.39
N GLY A 212 4.43 9.80 -20.07
CA GLY A 212 5.13 8.97 -21.05
C GLY A 212 6.12 7.97 -20.45
N LEU A 213 6.35 7.98 -19.13
CA LEU A 213 7.21 7.03 -18.42
C LEU A 213 6.56 5.64 -18.35
N ARG A 214 7.38 4.62 -18.10
CA ARG A 214 6.99 3.22 -17.96
C ARG A 214 7.67 2.59 -16.74
N ALA A 215 7.20 1.40 -16.36
CA ALA A 215 7.77 0.65 -15.24
C ALA A 215 9.27 0.38 -15.42
N SER A 216 9.73 0.20 -16.67
CA SER A 216 11.13 0.03 -17.03
C SER A 216 12.02 1.24 -16.75
N ASP A 217 11.43 2.43 -16.60
CA ASP A 217 12.16 3.66 -16.27
C ASP A 217 12.39 3.80 -14.75
N ALA A 218 11.72 2.99 -13.94
CA ALA A 218 11.87 3.01 -12.49
C ALA A 218 13.17 2.34 -12.05
N GLN A 219 13.96 3.04 -11.24
CA GLN A 219 15.20 2.53 -10.66
C GLN A 219 14.98 1.91 -9.28
N VAL A 220 13.92 2.34 -8.59
CA VAL A 220 13.55 1.91 -7.24
C VAL A 220 12.04 1.98 -7.10
N VAL A 221 11.46 1.05 -6.33
CA VAL A 221 10.01 1.00 -6.06
C VAL A 221 9.80 0.78 -4.56
N GLU A 222 9.04 1.68 -3.96
CA GLU A 222 8.35 1.46 -2.68
C GLU A 222 6.87 1.24 -3.00
N LEU A 223 6.30 0.12 -2.55
CA LEU A 223 4.93 -0.30 -2.82
C LEU A 223 4.24 -0.79 -1.55
N HIS A 224 2.95 -1.11 -1.62
CA HIS A 224 2.17 -1.45 -0.43
C HIS A 224 2.20 -2.97 -0.11
N ASP A 225 3.27 -3.44 0.53
CA ASP A 225 3.49 -4.85 0.90
C ASP A 225 2.87 -5.25 2.24
N CYS A 226 1.62 -4.84 2.51
CA CYS A 226 0.93 -5.21 3.75
C CYS A 226 0.86 -6.74 3.99
N PHE A 227 0.80 -7.49 2.89
CA PHE A 227 1.01 -8.94 2.84
C PHE A 227 1.83 -9.27 1.59
N SER A 228 2.60 -10.35 1.63
CA SER A 228 3.36 -10.84 0.47
C SER A 228 2.49 -11.04 -0.78
N ALA A 229 1.23 -11.43 -0.58
CA ALA A 229 0.22 -11.56 -1.63
C ALA A 229 -0.06 -10.24 -2.36
N ASN A 230 -0.16 -9.13 -1.62
CA ASN A 230 -0.46 -7.83 -2.20
C ASN A 230 0.71 -7.30 -3.03
N GLU A 231 1.94 -7.47 -2.55
CA GLU A 231 3.12 -7.07 -3.30
C GLU A 231 3.25 -7.86 -4.61
N LEU A 232 3.02 -9.18 -4.58
CA LEU A 232 3.10 -10.01 -5.79
C LEU A 232 2.13 -9.54 -6.88
N ILE A 233 0.84 -9.38 -6.56
CA ILE A 233 -0.14 -8.92 -7.55
C ILE A 233 0.08 -7.46 -7.96
N THR A 234 0.70 -6.66 -7.09
CA THR A 234 1.02 -5.25 -7.37
C THR A 234 2.14 -5.13 -8.41
N TYR A 235 3.07 -6.08 -8.50
CA TYR A 235 4.09 -6.06 -9.56
C TYR A 235 3.45 -6.01 -10.96
N GLU A 236 2.41 -6.82 -11.17
CA GLU A 236 1.67 -6.89 -12.43
C GLU A 236 0.83 -5.63 -12.65
N ALA A 237 0.16 -5.14 -11.61
CA ALA A 237 -0.64 -3.92 -11.68
C ALA A 237 0.20 -2.67 -11.98
N LEU A 238 1.44 -2.63 -11.48
CA LEU A 238 2.44 -1.61 -11.81
C LEU A 238 3.05 -1.81 -13.20
N GLY A 239 2.88 -2.98 -13.84
CA GLY A 239 3.51 -3.29 -15.12
C GLY A 239 5.01 -3.57 -15.05
N LEU A 240 5.54 -3.94 -13.87
CA LEU A 240 6.93 -4.38 -13.71
C LEU A 240 7.20 -5.73 -14.41
N CYS A 241 6.15 -6.53 -14.58
CA CYS A 241 6.13 -7.76 -15.35
C CYS A 241 4.76 -7.92 -16.06
N GLY A 242 4.66 -8.93 -16.92
CA GLY A 242 3.36 -9.37 -17.46
C GLY A 242 2.48 -9.97 -16.35
N VAL A 243 1.19 -10.13 -16.66
CA VAL A 243 0.23 -10.80 -15.76
C VAL A 243 0.41 -12.32 -15.85
N GLY A 244 0.57 -12.99 -14.70
CA GLY A 244 0.69 -14.44 -14.56
C GLY A 244 2.11 -14.94 -14.38
#